data_AF-A0A2V7TZD3-F1
#
_entry.id   AF-A0A2V7TZD3-F1
#
_cell.length_a   1.000
_cell.length_b   1.000
_cell.length_c   1.000
_cell.angle_alpha   90.00
_cell.angle_beta   90.00
_cell.angle_gamma   90.00
#
_symmetry.space_group_name_H-M   'P 1'
#
loop_
_entity.id
_entity.type
_entity.pdbx_description
1 polymer ?
#
loop_
_entity_poly.entity_id
_entity_poly.type
_entity_poly.pdbx_seq_one_letter_code
_entity_poly.pdbx_strand_id
1 'polypeptide(L)'
;MLAVGLLLSFLLAGSVAAGPKDKPVTSKSKTASAKAARAREEKCVDRWLAERKLDAYGSPEGTMYAGGTPLFNEATGRHIDRLDHIYRKHAEAKVACAPTPKKR
;
A
#
# COMPACT_ATOMS: atom_id res chain seq x y z
N MET A 1 -20.29 -67.63 24.65
CA MET A 1 -19.60 -66.39 25.09
C MET A 1 -19.91 -65.28 24.09
N LEU A 2 -20.38 -64.14 24.61
CA LEU A 2 -20.55 -62.80 24.03
C LEU A 2 -21.38 -62.68 22.74
N ALA A 3 -22.64 -62.22 22.76
CA ALA A 3 -23.16 -60.88 23.08
C ALA A 3 -22.91 -59.85 21.95
N VAL A 4 -23.97 -59.45 21.21
CA VAL A 4 -24.67 -58.14 21.31
C VAL A 4 -23.88 -57.02 20.60
N GLY A 5 -24.42 -56.22 19.68
CA GLY A 5 -25.82 -55.99 19.36
C GLY A 5 -26.00 -55.22 18.06
N LEU A 6 -27.14 -55.51 17.47
CA LEU A 6 -27.87 -54.70 16.51
C LEU A 6 -28.43 -53.48 17.27
N LEU A 7 -28.02 -52.25 16.94
CA LEU A 7 -28.83 -51.08 17.31
C LEU A 7 -29.02 -50.15 16.11
N LEU A 8 -30.25 -50.26 15.62
CA LEU A 8 -30.97 -49.38 14.73
C LEU A 8 -31.11 -47.97 15.35
N SER A 9 -31.38 -46.98 14.49
CA SER A 9 -31.94 -45.64 14.76
C SER A 9 -30.99 -44.47 14.53
N PHE A 10 -30.64 -44.25 13.27
CA PHE A 10 -30.27 -42.93 12.76
C PHE A 10 -31.56 -42.13 12.51
N LEU A 11 -31.98 -41.29 13.45
CA LEU A 11 -32.90 -40.19 13.20
C LEU A 11 -32.85 -39.20 14.36
N LEU A 12 -32.05 -38.16 14.21
CA LEU A 12 -32.32 -36.87 14.84
C LEU A 12 -32.04 -35.77 13.81
N ALA A 13 -33.13 -35.30 13.21
CA ALA A 13 -33.16 -34.05 12.48
C ALA A 13 -32.91 -32.91 13.48
N GLY A 14 -31.74 -32.27 13.38
CA GLY A 14 -31.38 -31.06 14.10
C GLY A 14 -31.07 -29.94 13.12
N SER A 15 -32.10 -29.20 12.74
CA SER A 15 -31.95 -27.93 12.02
C SER A 15 -31.47 -26.89 13.03
N VAL A 16 -30.22 -26.46 12.94
CA VAL A 16 -29.72 -25.28 13.66
C VAL A 16 -29.20 -24.25 12.68
N ALA A 17 -29.74 -23.05 12.89
CA ALA A 17 -29.67 -21.84 12.13
C ALA A 17 -28.30 -21.49 11.54
N ALA A 18 -28.37 -20.96 10.32
CA ALA A 18 -27.34 -20.14 9.70
C ALA A 18 -26.87 -19.03 10.65
N GLY A 19 -25.62 -19.14 11.11
CA GLY A 19 -24.88 -18.05 11.72
C GLY A 19 -24.61 -16.92 10.73
N PRO A 20 -24.36 -15.69 11.21
CA PRO A 20 -24.32 -14.49 10.38
C PRO A 20 -23.20 -14.61 9.34
N LYS A 21 -23.56 -14.33 8.09
CA LYS A 21 -22.59 -14.09 7.01
C LYS A 21 -21.93 -12.74 7.26
N ASP A 22 -20.91 -12.71 8.11
CA ASP A 22 -20.00 -11.57 8.18
C ASP A 22 -19.22 -11.50 6.87
N LYS A 23 -19.69 -10.64 5.96
CA LYS A 23 -19.00 -10.30 4.73
C LYS A 23 -17.72 -9.52 5.11
N PRO A 24 -16.50 -9.96 4.75
CA PRO A 24 -15.33 -9.10 4.87
C PRO A 24 -15.31 -8.12 3.70
N VAL A 25 -16.08 -7.03 3.77
CA VAL A 25 -16.25 -6.10 2.63
C VAL A 25 -16.10 -4.63 3.01
N THR A 26 -14.96 -4.19 3.55
CA THR A 26 -14.67 -2.73 3.55
C THR A 26 -13.20 -2.30 3.53
N SER A 27 -12.21 -3.17 3.80
CA SER A 27 -10.79 -2.73 3.85
C SER A 27 -10.07 -2.72 2.49
N LYS A 28 -10.46 -3.58 1.54
CA LYS A 28 -9.74 -3.74 0.25
C LYS A 28 -9.91 -2.53 -0.69
N SER A 29 -11.06 -1.88 -0.65
CA SER A 29 -11.39 -0.73 -1.52
C SER A 29 -10.60 0.54 -1.16
N LYS A 30 -10.43 0.84 0.14
CA LYS A 30 -9.63 2.00 0.59
C LYS A 30 -8.15 1.87 0.24
N THR A 31 -7.55 0.71 0.46
CA THR A 31 -6.12 0.49 0.15
C THR A 31 -5.84 0.58 -1.35
N ALA A 32 -6.73 0.05 -2.19
CA ALA A 32 -6.63 0.18 -3.64
C ALA A 32 -6.73 1.65 -4.09
N SER A 33 -7.66 2.42 -3.52
CA SER A 33 -7.81 3.85 -3.81
C SER A 33 -6.58 4.66 -3.37
N ALA A 34 -5.99 4.37 -2.20
CA ALA A 34 -4.79 5.05 -1.73
C ALA A 34 -3.57 4.74 -2.61
N LYS A 35 -3.40 3.47 -3.01
CA LYS A 35 -2.34 3.07 -3.95
C LYS A 35 -2.49 3.76 -5.31
N ALA A 36 -3.72 3.86 -5.83
CA ALA A 36 -3.98 4.55 -7.09
C ALA A 36 -3.71 6.06 -7.00
N ALA A 37 -4.08 6.70 -5.89
CA ALA A 37 -3.77 8.11 -5.65
C ALA A 37 -2.25 8.33 -5.59
N ARG A 38 -1.54 7.50 -4.84
CA ARG A 38 -0.08 7.55 -4.76
C ARG A 38 0.60 7.35 -6.11
N ALA A 39 0.15 6.37 -6.90
CA ALA A 39 0.72 6.15 -8.23
C ALA A 39 0.48 7.34 -9.19
N ARG A 40 -0.62 8.08 -9.03
CA ARG A 40 -0.88 9.30 -9.82
C ARG A 40 0.04 10.44 -9.37
N GLU A 41 0.26 10.58 -8.07
CA GLU A 41 1.19 11.55 -7.50
C GLU A 41 2.62 11.26 -7.96
N GLU A 42 3.10 10.02 -7.83
CA GLU A 42 4.42 9.59 -8.32
C GLU A 42 4.61 9.92 -9.81
N LYS A 43 3.62 9.61 -10.66
CA LYS A 43 3.67 9.96 -12.09
C LYS A 43 3.71 11.46 -12.36
N CYS A 44 3.03 12.27 -11.55
CA CYS A 44 3.11 13.72 -11.68
C CYS A 44 4.53 14.21 -11.36
N VAL A 45 5.10 13.72 -10.24
CA VAL A 45 6.46 14.07 -9.81
C VAL A 45 7.50 13.62 -10.84
N ASP A 46 7.38 12.42 -11.40
CA ASP A 46 8.30 11.91 -12.42
C ASP A 46 8.36 12.84 -13.65
N ARG A 47 7.20 13.30 -14.12
CA ARG A 47 7.13 14.28 -15.22
C ARG A 47 7.73 15.63 -14.82
N TRP A 48 7.40 16.12 -13.62
CA TRP A 48 7.92 17.39 -13.10
C TRP A 48 9.45 17.42 -13.02
N LEU A 49 10.05 16.28 -12.61
CA LEU A 49 11.50 16.07 -12.57
C LEU A 49 12.11 16.04 -13.98
N ALA A 50 11.51 15.28 -14.90
CA ALA A 50 11.99 15.16 -16.27
C ALA A 50 11.99 16.51 -17.02
N GLU A 51 10.95 17.32 -16.85
CA GLU A 51 10.88 18.69 -17.41
C GLU A 51 12.02 19.60 -16.95
N ARG A 52 12.65 19.27 -15.80
CA ARG A 52 13.71 20.05 -15.15
C ARG A 52 15.09 19.41 -15.27
N LYS A 53 15.22 18.32 -16.04
CA LYS A 53 16.47 17.56 -16.19
C LYS A 53 17.00 17.06 -14.83
N LEU A 54 16.08 16.58 -13.99
CA LEU A 54 16.39 15.97 -12.71
C LEU A 54 16.23 14.45 -12.79
N ASP A 55 17.08 13.72 -12.08
CA ASP A 55 17.01 12.28 -11.91
C ASP A 55 15.81 11.85 -11.07
N ALA A 56 15.67 10.53 -10.89
CA ALA A 56 14.57 9.95 -10.11
C ALA A 56 14.50 10.42 -8.65
N TYR A 57 15.54 11.03 -8.09
CA TYR A 57 15.60 11.48 -6.71
C TYR A 57 15.60 13.02 -6.59
N GLY A 58 15.54 13.75 -7.70
CA GLY A 58 15.57 15.21 -7.69
C GLY A 58 16.99 15.78 -7.63
N SER A 59 18.02 15.06 -8.04
CA SER A 59 19.34 15.62 -8.33
C SER A 59 19.50 15.89 -9.82
N PRO A 60 20.46 16.70 -10.27
CA PRO A 60 20.73 16.87 -11.70
C PRO A 60 20.90 15.52 -12.40
N GLU A 61 20.42 15.39 -13.64
CA GLU A 61 20.67 14.22 -14.47
C GLU A 61 22.17 13.86 -14.52
N GLY A 62 22.46 12.56 -14.45
CA GLY A 62 23.84 12.06 -14.42
C GLY A 62 24.50 12.06 -13.05
N THR A 63 23.79 12.46 -11.98
CA THR A 63 24.31 12.34 -10.60
C THR A 63 24.64 10.88 -10.26
N MET A 64 25.86 10.63 -9.81
CA MET A 64 26.29 9.33 -9.30
C MET A 64 26.13 9.27 -7.78
N TYR A 65 25.62 8.15 -7.29
CA TYR A 65 25.48 7.89 -5.85
C TYR A 65 26.42 6.75 -5.45
N ALA A 66 27.54 7.10 -4.80
CA ALA A 66 28.41 6.10 -4.20
C ALA A 66 27.72 5.51 -2.97
N GLY A 67 27.59 4.17 -2.93
CA GLY A 67 26.98 3.48 -1.77
C GLY A 67 25.48 3.20 -1.87
N GLY A 68 24.81 3.51 -2.98
CA GLY A 68 23.42 3.10 -3.22
C GLY A 68 22.51 4.26 -3.65
N THR A 69 21.33 4.38 -3.04
CA THR A 69 20.36 5.44 -3.35
C THR A 69 20.38 6.51 -2.26
N PRO A 70 20.05 7.78 -2.56
CA PRO A 70 19.96 8.82 -1.53
C PRO A 70 18.79 8.61 -0.55
N LEU A 71 18.01 7.54 -0.75
CA LEU A 71 16.89 7.17 0.10
C LEU A 71 17.31 6.31 1.30
N PHE A 72 18.56 5.84 1.36
CA PHE A 72 19.04 5.08 2.52
C PHE A 72 19.82 5.98 3.48
N ASN A 73 19.40 6.05 4.73
CA ASN A 73 20.12 6.73 5.79
C ASN A 73 21.02 5.71 6.51
N GLU A 74 22.30 5.70 6.18
CA GLU A 74 23.29 4.77 6.73
C GLU A 74 23.49 4.92 8.24
N ALA A 75 23.37 6.14 8.77
CA ALA A 75 23.52 6.39 10.21
C ALA A 75 22.41 5.72 11.06
N THR A 76 21.24 5.48 10.46
CA THR A 76 20.08 4.88 11.16
C THR A 76 19.65 3.53 10.59
N GLY A 77 20.20 3.13 9.45
CA GLY A 77 19.80 1.92 8.72
C GLY A 77 18.38 1.98 8.14
N ARG A 78 17.79 3.18 7.95
CA ARG A 78 16.40 3.35 7.52
C ARG A 78 16.29 3.92 6.12
N HIS A 79 15.25 3.51 5.39
CA HIS A 79 14.85 4.14 4.14
C HIS A 79 13.88 5.29 4.38
N ILE A 80 14.05 6.38 3.62
CA ILE A 80 13.10 7.48 3.52
C ILE A 80 12.20 7.28 2.29
N ASP A 81 10.94 7.71 2.39
CA ASP A 81 10.03 7.70 1.24
C ASP A 81 10.55 8.63 0.13
N ARG A 82 10.41 8.20 -1.12
CA ARG A 82 10.90 8.95 -2.28
C ARG A 82 10.19 10.30 -2.43
N LEU A 83 8.87 10.35 -2.27
CA LEU A 83 8.13 11.61 -2.39
C LEU A 83 8.54 12.56 -1.26
N ASP A 84 8.69 12.06 -0.04
CA ASP A 84 9.18 12.86 1.09
C ASP A 84 10.62 13.37 0.89
N HIS A 85 11.49 12.59 0.25
CA HIS A 85 12.83 13.04 -0.13
C HIS A 85 12.75 14.18 -1.14
N ILE A 86 12.00 13.98 -2.23
CA ILE A 86 11.87 14.97 -3.31
C ILE A 86 11.24 16.26 -2.79
N TYR A 87 10.14 16.18 -2.04
CA TYR A 87 9.44 17.36 -1.55
C TYR A 87 10.21 18.17 -0.50
N ARG A 88 11.15 17.56 0.22
CA ARG A 88 12.08 18.29 1.09
C ARG A 88 13.10 19.10 0.31
N LYS A 89 13.50 18.62 -0.87
CA LYS A 89 14.49 19.27 -1.74
C LYS A 89 13.86 20.25 -2.73
N HIS A 90 12.64 19.94 -3.19
CA HIS A 90 11.89 20.63 -4.22
C HIS A 90 10.44 20.83 -3.76
N ALA A 91 10.21 21.87 -2.95
CA ALA A 91 8.88 22.16 -2.41
C ALA A 91 7.86 22.49 -3.51
N GLU A 92 8.33 23.00 -4.65
CA GLU A 92 7.51 23.35 -5.82
C GLU A 92 6.88 22.10 -6.46
N ALA A 93 7.59 20.97 -6.43
CA ALA A 93 7.04 19.69 -6.89
C ALA A 93 5.82 19.29 -6.04
N LYS A 94 5.86 19.55 -4.72
CA LYS A 94 4.74 19.28 -3.82
C LYS A 94 3.54 20.17 -4.16
N VAL A 95 3.78 21.46 -4.39
CA VAL A 95 2.72 22.39 -4.79
C VAL A 95 2.08 21.97 -6.12
N ALA A 96 2.88 21.47 -7.07
CA ALA A 96 2.40 21.06 -8.38
C ALA A 96 1.68 19.70 -8.38
N CYS A 97 2.10 18.75 -7.54
CA CYS A 97 1.71 17.34 -7.68
C CYS A 97 0.98 16.73 -6.48
N ALA A 98 1.02 17.34 -5.29
CA ALA A 98 0.38 16.75 -4.12
C ALA A 98 -1.14 16.68 -4.30
N PRO A 99 -1.78 15.56 -3.93
CA PRO A 99 -3.22 15.46 -3.98
C PRO A 99 -3.83 16.47 -3.00
N THR A 100 -4.79 17.25 -3.47
CA THR A 100 -5.53 18.18 -2.60
C THR A 100 -6.19 17.38 -1.46
N PRO A 101 -6.07 17.82 -0.20
CA PRO A 101 -6.74 17.14 0.91
C PRO A 101 -8.25 17.20 0.67
N LYS A 102 -8.88 16.03 0.54
CA LYS A 102 -10.34 15.93 0.45
C LYS A 102 -10.91 16.38 1.79
N LYS A 103 -11.54 17.56 1.85
CA LYS A 103 -12.35 17.94 3.01
C LYS A 103 -13.43 16.87 3.17
N ARG A 104 -13.47 16.25 4.35
CA ARG A 104 -14.45 15.22 4.70
C ARG A 104 -15.79 15.85 5.05
#